data_AF-A0AAN6XWA3-F1
#
_entry.id   AF-A0AAN6XWA3-F1
#
_cell.length_a   1.000
_cell.length_b   1.000
_cell.length_c   1.000
_cell.angle_alpha   90.00
_cell.angle_beta   90.00
_cell.angle_gamma   90.00
#
_symmetry.space_group_name_H-M   'P 1'
#
loop_
_entity.id
_entity.type
_entity.pdbx_description
1 polymer ?
#
loop_
_entity_poly.entity_id
_entity_poly.type
_entity_poly.pdbx_seq_one_letter_code
_entity_poly.pdbx_strand_id
1 'polypeptide(L)'
;VSPEAEPPKHSMSRAVKTVSDLWREWTTGLQGGPSITALDNRWGSRWRAGRQAEVQWYSLRLEVIREIRRVAGMRRTSEETAVAFVAAEQRQSNCSLDLYCKRLRANRKIREADGTGGGASAGAEGRKGRRTAR
;
A
#
# COMPACT_ATOMS: atom_id res chain seq x y z
N VAL A 1 -1.42 -13.96 29.70
CA VAL A 1 -1.76 -13.92 28.26
C VAL A 1 -2.54 -12.63 28.02
N SER A 2 -1.94 -11.62 27.39
CA SER A 2 -2.66 -10.38 27.09
C SER A 2 -3.76 -10.67 26.07
N PRO A 3 -4.99 -10.19 26.27
CA PRO A 3 -6.08 -10.44 25.34
C PRO A 3 -5.66 -9.87 23.98
N GLU A 4 -5.66 -10.74 22.98
CA GLU A 4 -5.33 -10.42 21.61
C GLU A 4 -6.38 -9.42 21.11
N ALA A 5 -6.07 -8.13 21.24
CA ALA A 5 -7.01 -7.06 20.98
C ALA A 5 -7.54 -7.18 19.54
N GLU A 6 -8.84 -7.44 19.42
CA GLU A 6 -9.55 -7.49 18.15
C GLU A 6 -9.20 -6.24 17.32
N PRO A 7 -8.97 -6.40 16.00
CA PRO A 7 -8.61 -5.27 15.17
C PRO A 7 -9.74 -4.22 15.20
N PRO A 8 -9.38 -2.93 15.27
CA PRO A 8 -10.37 -1.87 15.23
C PRO A 8 -11.14 -1.95 13.90
N LYS A 9 -12.43 -1.61 13.94
CA LYS A 9 -13.26 -1.42 12.74
C LYS A 9 -12.86 -0.12 12.03
N HIS A 10 -11.64 -0.05 11.51
CA HIS A 10 -11.14 1.09 10.75
C HIS A 10 -11.69 1.05 9.33
N SER A 11 -12.06 2.20 8.77
CA SER A 11 -12.48 2.33 7.38
C SER A 11 -11.65 3.41 6.71
N MET A 12 -11.06 3.10 5.56
CA MET A 12 -10.28 4.07 4.79
C MET A 12 -11.19 5.23 4.33
N SER A 13 -10.72 6.46 4.52
CA SER A 13 -11.47 7.68 4.27
C SER A 13 -11.75 7.86 2.78
N ARG A 14 -13.02 7.81 2.37
CA ARG A 14 -13.44 7.99 0.97
C ARG A 14 -13.40 9.45 0.50
N ALA A 15 -13.16 10.38 1.42
CA ALA A 15 -12.97 11.79 1.11
C ALA A 15 -11.56 12.11 0.57
N VAL A 16 -10.60 11.18 0.70
CA VAL A 16 -9.24 11.33 0.18
C VAL A 16 -9.26 11.32 -1.36
N LYS A 17 -8.85 12.45 -1.96
CA LYS A 17 -8.86 12.67 -3.43
C LYS A 17 -7.48 12.96 -4.03
N THR A 18 -6.47 13.12 -3.20
CA THR A 18 -5.11 13.48 -3.65
C THR A 18 -4.10 12.45 -3.19
N VAL A 19 -3.01 12.30 -3.95
CA VAL A 19 -1.85 11.47 -3.57
C VAL A 19 -1.28 11.89 -2.22
N SER A 20 -1.19 13.19 -1.95
CA SER A 20 -0.65 13.72 -0.69
C SER A 20 -1.53 13.37 0.52
N ASP A 21 -2.85 13.50 0.39
CA ASP A 21 -3.77 13.11 1.47
C ASP A 21 -3.77 11.60 1.70
N LEU A 22 -3.65 10.81 0.62
CA LEU A 22 -3.53 9.37 0.72
C LEU A 22 -2.24 8.96 1.43
N TRP A 23 -1.12 9.60 1.10
CA TRP A 23 0.15 9.36 1.77
C TRP A 23 0.05 9.67 3.27
N ARG A 24 -0.60 10.79 3.63
CA ARG A 24 -0.83 11.17 5.03
C ARG A 24 -1.67 10.14 5.77
N GLU A 25 -2.77 9.67 5.18
CA GLU A 25 -3.58 8.57 5.73
C GLU A 25 -2.73 7.31 5.94
N TRP A 26 -1.85 7.01 5.00
CA TRP A 26 -1.05 5.79 5.02
C TRP A 26 0.05 5.79 6.10
N THR A 27 0.72 6.91 6.31
CA THR A 27 1.89 7.02 7.20
C THR A 27 1.54 7.56 8.58
N THR A 28 0.68 8.59 8.63
CA THR A 28 0.36 9.34 9.86
C THR A 28 -1.03 8.99 10.39
N GLY A 29 -1.98 8.72 9.48
CA GLY A 29 -3.40 8.57 9.81
C GLY A 29 -4.18 9.86 9.57
N LEU A 30 -5.50 9.78 9.75
CA LEU A 30 -6.43 10.90 9.59
C LEU A 30 -7.35 11.00 10.80
N GLN A 31 -7.77 12.22 11.14
CA GLN A 31 -8.77 12.49 12.19
C GLN A 31 -8.45 11.86 13.55
N GLY A 32 -7.16 11.80 13.92
CA GLY A 32 -6.71 11.18 15.17
C GLY A 32 -6.78 9.64 15.18
N GLY A 33 -7.17 9.01 14.05
CA GLY A 33 -7.15 7.57 13.87
C GLY A 33 -5.75 7.04 13.53
N PRO A 34 -5.54 5.71 13.64
CA PRO A 34 -4.27 5.09 13.30
C PRO A 34 -3.96 5.23 11.81
N SER A 35 -2.67 5.25 11.47
CA SER A 35 -2.24 5.13 10.08
C SER A 35 -2.47 3.73 9.53
N ILE A 36 -2.59 3.62 8.20
CA ILE A 36 -2.68 2.31 7.53
C ILE A 36 -1.44 1.46 7.83
N THR A 37 -0.26 2.08 7.87
CA THR A 37 0.99 1.39 8.23
C THR A 37 0.93 0.85 9.67
N ALA A 38 0.40 1.61 10.62
CA ALA A 38 0.23 1.13 12.00
C ALA A 38 -0.75 -0.04 12.08
N LEU A 39 -1.83 0.00 11.30
CA LEU A 39 -2.80 -1.08 11.22
C LEU A 39 -2.19 -2.35 10.62
N ASP A 40 -1.45 -2.22 9.52
CA ASP A 40 -0.77 -3.35 8.87
C ASP A 40 0.31 -3.95 9.79
N ASN A 41 1.08 -3.12 10.51
CA ASN A 41 2.11 -3.60 11.44
C ASN A 41 1.53 -4.38 12.63
N ARG A 42 0.37 -3.96 13.14
CA ARG A 42 -0.21 -4.52 14.36
C ARG A 42 -1.16 -5.69 14.11
N TRP A 43 -1.88 -5.67 13.00
CA TRP A 43 -2.91 -6.68 12.68
C TRP A 43 -2.76 -7.32 11.29
N GLY A 44 -1.85 -6.84 10.44
CA GLY A 44 -1.67 -7.37 9.08
C GLY A 44 -2.95 -7.27 8.25
N SER A 45 -3.34 -8.34 7.58
CA SER A 45 -4.60 -8.38 6.83
C SER A 45 -5.84 -8.48 7.72
N ARG A 46 -5.71 -8.85 9.00
CA ARG A 46 -6.86 -9.12 9.90
C ARG A 46 -7.74 -7.89 10.08
N TRP A 47 -7.16 -6.68 10.11
CA TRP A 47 -7.98 -5.48 10.22
C TRP A 47 -8.88 -5.27 9.00
N ARG A 48 -8.60 -5.84 7.83
CA ARG A 48 -9.47 -5.74 6.64
C ARG A 48 -10.26 -7.03 6.36
N ALA A 49 -9.96 -8.11 7.06
CA ALA A 49 -10.57 -9.41 6.82
C ALA A 49 -12.10 -9.36 6.98
N GLY A 50 -12.81 -10.07 6.10
CA GLY A 50 -14.28 -10.10 6.09
C GLY A 50 -14.96 -8.79 5.61
N ARG A 51 -14.20 -7.75 5.28
CA ARG A 51 -14.72 -6.44 4.83
C ARG A 51 -14.32 -6.17 3.39
N GLN A 52 -15.10 -6.73 2.46
CA GLN A 52 -14.79 -6.73 1.03
C GLN A 52 -14.52 -5.33 0.44
N ALA A 53 -15.23 -4.31 0.91
CA ALA A 53 -14.97 -2.93 0.51
C ALA A 53 -13.57 -2.46 0.93
N GLU A 54 -13.16 -2.72 2.17
CA GLU A 54 -11.84 -2.30 2.68
C GLU A 54 -10.69 -3.06 2.01
N VAL A 55 -10.91 -4.34 1.67
CA VAL A 55 -9.95 -5.13 0.87
C VAL A 55 -9.74 -4.49 -0.50
N GLN A 56 -10.83 -4.11 -1.19
CA GLN A 56 -10.74 -3.48 -2.51
C GLN A 56 -10.09 -2.10 -2.45
N TRP A 57 -10.49 -1.27 -1.50
CA TRP A 57 -9.96 0.08 -1.34
C TRP A 57 -8.49 0.09 -0.96
N TYR A 58 -8.08 -0.79 -0.05
CA TYR A 58 -6.67 -0.99 0.27
C TYR A 58 -5.87 -1.39 -0.98
N SER A 59 -6.34 -2.40 -1.72
CA SER A 59 -5.64 -2.89 -2.91
C SER A 59 -5.54 -1.81 -4.00
N LEU A 60 -6.57 -0.98 -4.17
CA LEU A 60 -6.55 0.12 -5.14
C LEU A 60 -5.56 1.21 -4.72
N ARG A 61 -5.62 1.66 -3.48
CA ARG A 61 -4.78 2.74 -2.95
C ARG A 61 -3.32 2.33 -2.77
N LEU A 62 -3.05 1.05 -2.50
CA LEU A 62 -1.70 0.51 -2.42
C LEU A 62 -0.90 0.71 -3.72
N GLU A 63 -1.55 0.80 -4.88
CA GLU A 63 -0.86 1.08 -6.14
C GLU A 63 -0.17 2.45 -6.13
N VAL A 64 -0.77 3.47 -5.50
CA VAL A 64 -0.13 4.79 -5.34
C VAL A 64 1.07 4.72 -4.39
N ILE A 65 0.95 3.99 -3.29
CA ILE A 65 2.03 3.81 -2.31
C ILE A 65 3.22 3.09 -2.94
N ARG A 66 2.95 2.04 -3.73
CA ARG A 66 3.98 1.33 -4.51
C ARG A 66 4.65 2.26 -5.51
N GLU A 67 3.87 3.10 -6.17
CA GLU A 67 4.39 4.06 -7.14
C GLU A 67 5.29 5.11 -6.49
N ILE A 68 4.88 5.69 -5.36
CA ILE A 68 5.71 6.62 -4.58
C ILE A 68 7.05 5.98 -4.24
N ARG A 69 7.05 4.76 -3.68
CA ARG A 69 8.27 4.03 -3.33
C ARG A 69 9.14 3.72 -4.55
N ARG A 70 8.51 3.37 -5.67
CA ARG A 70 9.20 3.13 -6.93
C ARG A 70 9.87 4.40 -7.46
N VAL A 71 9.17 5.53 -7.44
CA VAL A 71 9.70 6.83 -7.87
C VAL A 71 10.83 7.28 -6.95
N ALA A 72 10.69 7.09 -5.63
CA ALA A 72 11.74 7.36 -4.64
C ALA A 72 13.02 6.58 -4.96
N GLY A 73 12.90 5.26 -5.17
CA GLY A 73 14.03 4.39 -5.53
C GLY A 73 14.66 4.74 -6.88
N MET A 74 13.84 4.94 -7.92
CA MET A 74 14.30 5.29 -9.27
C MET A 74 15.06 6.62 -9.30
N ARG A 75 14.56 7.62 -8.57
CA ARG A 75 15.16 8.96 -8.50
C ARG A 75 16.19 9.12 -7.39
N ARG A 76 16.42 8.08 -6.58
CA ARG A 76 17.29 8.08 -5.39
C ARG A 76 16.98 9.28 -4.46
N THR A 77 15.70 9.48 -4.18
CA THR A 77 15.20 10.58 -3.35
C THR A 77 14.34 10.05 -2.20
N SER A 78 13.95 10.92 -1.26
CA SER A 78 13.10 10.53 -0.13
C SER A 78 11.66 10.22 -0.57
N GLU A 79 10.91 9.46 0.24
CA GLU A 79 9.51 9.16 -0.03
C GLU A 79 8.67 10.45 -0.06
N GLU A 80 8.96 11.45 0.78
CA GLU A 80 8.28 12.75 0.80
C GLU A 80 8.47 13.52 -0.50
N THR A 81 9.69 13.50 -1.05
CA THR A 81 9.98 14.14 -2.34
C THR A 81 9.30 13.38 -3.48
N ALA A 82 9.28 12.05 -3.41
CA ALA A 82 8.56 11.21 -4.37
C ALA A 82 7.04 11.46 -4.35
N VAL A 83 6.44 11.69 -3.17
CA VAL A 83 5.03 12.10 -3.04
C VAL A 83 4.78 13.37 -3.83
N ALA A 84 5.66 14.37 -3.76
CA ALA A 84 5.49 15.62 -4.51
C ALA A 84 5.51 15.38 -6.03
N PHE A 85 6.40 14.51 -6.53
CA PHE A 85 6.44 14.15 -7.95
C PHE A 85 5.17 13.41 -8.41
N VAL A 86 4.74 12.39 -7.66
CA VAL A 86 3.55 11.59 -8.00
C VAL A 86 2.27 12.45 -7.88
N ALA A 87 2.19 13.35 -6.89
CA ALA A 87 1.08 14.28 -6.75
C ALA A 87 1.03 15.31 -7.90
N ALA A 88 2.19 15.79 -8.37
CA ALA A 88 2.26 16.67 -9.53
C ALA A 88 1.80 15.94 -10.80
N GLU A 89 2.20 14.67 -10.99
CA GLU A 89 1.76 13.85 -12.12
C GLU A 89 0.24 13.63 -12.14
N GLN A 90 -0.35 13.32 -10.98
CA GLN A 90 -1.81 13.21 -10.84
C GLN A 90 -2.51 14.51 -11.24
N ARG A 91 -2.01 15.65 -10.74
CA ARG A 91 -2.57 16.98 -11.01
C ARG A 91 -2.45 17.36 -12.48
N GLN A 92 -1.31 17.11 -13.11
CA GLN A 92 -1.08 17.38 -14.53
C GLN A 92 -1.94 16.50 -15.44
N SER A 93 -2.21 15.26 -15.02
CA SER A 93 -3.13 14.37 -15.72
C SER A 93 -4.62 14.74 -15.53
N ASN A 94 -4.91 15.72 -14.66
CA ASN A 94 -6.24 16.21 -14.31
C ASN A 94 -7.25 15.07 -14.01
N CYS A 95 -6.80 14.03 -13.30
CA CYS A 95 -7.60 12.84 -13.03
C CYS A 95 -7.92 12.66 -11.54
N SER A 96 -9.04 11.98 -11.27
CA SER A 96 -9.37 11.57 -9.89
C SER A 96 -8.34 10.58 -9.35
N LEU A 97 -8.20 10.50 -8.02
CA LEU A 97 -7.31 9.52 -7.40
C LEU A 97 -7.64 8.09 -7.81
N ASP A 98 -8.93 7.74 -7.89
CA ASP A 98 -9.34 6.38 -8.27
C ASP A 98 -8.97 6.05 -9.71
N LEU A 99 -9.12 7.02 -10.63
CA LEU A 99 -8.68 6.84 -12.02
C LEU A 99 -7.15 6.70 -12.08
N TYR A 100 -6.43 7.50 -11.30
CA TYR A 100 -4.98 7.41 -11.19
C TYR A 100 -4.53 6.04 -10.66
N CYS A 101 -5.14 5.54 -9.58
CA CYS A 101 -4.87 4.19 -9.05
C CYS A 101 -5.11 3.09 -10.09
N LYS A 102 -6.21 3.17 -10.86
CA LYS A 102 -6.51 2.21 -11.94
C LYS A 102 -5.45 2.24 -13.03
N ARG A 103 -4.99 3.44 -13.42
CA ARG A 103 -3.91 3.62 -14.41
C ARG A 103 -2.61 3.02 -13.92
N LEU A 104 -2.21 3.27 -12.66
CA LEU A 104 -1.01 2.68 -12.06
C LEU A 104 -1.07 1.14 -12.06
N ARG A 105 -2.22 0.56 -11.72
CA ARG A 105 -2.43 -0.89 -11.77
C ARG A 105 -2.24 -1.45 -13.18
N ALA A 106 -2.81 -0.80 -14.19
CA ALA A 106 -2.68 -1.20 -15.58
C ALA A 106 -1.21 -1.12 -16.04
N ASN A 107 -0.54 0.00 -15.76
CA ASN A 107 0.87 0.21 -16.09
C ASN A 107 1.78 -0.84 -15.44
N ARG A 108 1.51 -1.20 -14.18
CA ARG A 108 2.26 -2.26 -13.49
C ARG A 108 2.08 -3.61 -14.18
N LYS A 109 0.85 -3.97 -14.54
CA LYS A 109 0.57 -5.24 -15.24
C LYS A 109 1.27 -5.32 -16.61
N ILE A 110 1.30 -4.21 -17.35
CA ILE A 110 2.05 -4.12 -18.62
C ILE A 110 3.53 -4.37 -18.38
N ARG A 111 4.13 -3.68 -17.38
CA ARG A 111 5.55 -3.87 -17.03
C ARG A 111 5.89 -5.28 -16.55
N GLU A 112 4.97 -5.93 -15.85
CA GLU A 112 5.12 -7.33 -15.43
C GLU A 112 5.03 -8.30 -16.62
N ALA A 113 4.18 -8.01 -17.61
CA ALA A 113 4.09 -8.80 -18.83
C ALA A 113 5.33 -8.63 -19.73
N ASP A 114 5.80 -7.40 -19.91
CA ASP A 114 7.01 -7.07 -20.67
C ASP A 114 8.28 -7.59 -19.98
N GLY A 115 8.24 -7.73 -18.65
CA GLY A 115 9.34 -8.17 -17.80
C GLY A 115 9.35 -9.66 -17.45
N THR A 116 8.81 -10.53 -18.31
CA THR A 116 8.92 -12.00 -18.15
C THR A 116 10.40 -12.43 -18.21
N GLY A 117 11.09 -12.28 -17.09
CA GLY A 117 12.51 -12.53 -16.94
C GLY A 117 13.19 -11.60 -15.92
N GLY A 118 12.79 -11.65 -14.63
CA GLY A 118 13.66 -11.07 -13.60
C GLY A 118 13.02 -10.73 -12.26
N GLY A 119 13.17 -11.64 -11.30
CA GLY A 119 13.55 -11.23 -9.96
C GLY A 119 12.44 -11.14 -8.92
N ALA A 120 12.31 -12.22 -8.16
CA ALA A 120 11.71 -12.27 -6.84
C ALA A 120 12.21 -11.13 -5.94
N SER A 121 11.29 -10.46 -5.25
CA SER A 121 11.61 -9.79 -3.99
C SER A 121 11.04 -10.63 -2.85
N ALA A 122 11.96 -10.99 -1.96
CA ALA A 122 11.81 -11.90 -0.86
C ALA A 122 10.70 -11.49 0.11
N GLY A 123 9.65 -12.31 0.19
CA GLY A 123 8.93 -12.54 1.43
C GLY A 123 9.56 -13.74 2.12
N ALA A 124 10.46 -13.49 3.07
CA ALA A 124 11.01 -14.53 3.93
C ALA A 124 9.89 -15.03 4.86
N GLU A 125 9.21 -16.11 4.48
CA GLU A 125 8.37 -16.87 5.41
C GLU A 125 9.14 -18.10 5.87
N GLY A 126 9.43 -18.12 7.17
CA GLY A 126 10.31 -19.08 7.83
C GLY A 126 9.82 -20.52 7.69
N ARG A 127 10.68 -21.33 7.09
CA ARG A 127 10.57 -22.79 7.03
C ARG A 127 10.72 -23.37 8.45
N LYS A 128 9.60 -23.82 9.07
CA LYS A 128 9.68 -24.67 10.27
C LYS A 128 10.38 -25.99 9.91
N GLY A 129 11.52 -26.22 10.55
CA GLY A 129 12.36 -27.39 10.34
C GLY A 129 11.69 -28.69 10.74
N ARG A 130 11.75 -29.65 9.82
CA ARG A 130 11.57 -31.09 10.06
C ARG A 130 12.80 -31.58 10.83
N ARG A 131 12.64 -32.09 12.06
CA ARG A 131 13.66 -32.92 12.72
C ARG A 131 13.33 -34.38 12.44
N THR A 132 14.26 -35.08 11.80
CA THR A 132 14.30 -36.54 11.69
C THR A 132 15.07 -37.13 12.87
N ALA A 133 14.48 -38.20 13.41
CA ALA A 133 15.03 -39.42 14.01
C ALA A 133 16.40 -39.40 14.72
N ARG A 134 16.40 -40.00 15.91
CA ARG A 134 17.36 -41.04 16.29
C ARG A 134 16.63 -42.15 17.02
#